data_AF-A0A1J5H3U0-F1
#
_entry.id   AF-A0A1J5H3U0-F1
#
_cell.length_a   1.000
_cell.length_b   1.000
_cell.length_c   1.000
_cell.angle_alpha   90.00
_cell.angle_beta   90.00
_cell.angle_gamma   90.00
#
_symmetry.space_group_name_H-M   'P 1'
#
loop_
_entity.id
_entity.type
_entity.pdbx_description
1 polymer ?
#
loop_
_entity_poly.entity_id
_entity_poly.type
_entity_poly.pdbx_seq_one_letter_code
_entity_poly.pdbx_strand_id
1 'polypeptide(L)'
;MTELFLYAMIKALPNKKSFFGHKKFHKEKEVKNMICELCGKDIGDTIVLLPLKRTNGALSTMACLNCAENSSAYCKKHNRPHLGFMDDNSTACIFCIEELVAEKENEEVLIFDKIFLAIPQEEKKRLLDWATAVARIKQEREATSVLRAVVTKALRLKRTVEETVAQVVIQKSIESILSEWVF
;
A
#
# COMPACT_ATOMS: atom_id res chain seq x y z
N MET A 1 -7.41 -18.01 -9.76
CA MET A 1 -8.57 -17.13 -10.04
C MET A 1 -8.93 -16.45 -8.73
N THR A 2 -8.55 -15.16 -8.63
CA THR A 2 -8.99 -14.13 -7.67
C THR A 2 -9.01 -14.45 -6.16
N GLU A 3 -7.90 -14.20 -5.47
CA GLU A 3 -7.96 -13.74 -4.07
C GLU A 3 -8.06 -12.22 -4.06
N LEU A 4 -9.16 -11.76 -3.46
CA LEU A 4 -9.58 -10.38 -3.40
C LEU A 4 -8.64 -9.57 -2.50
N PHE A 5 -7.97 -8.57 -3.08
CA PHE A 5 -7.44 -7.44 -2.33
C PHE A 5 -8.58 -6.81 -1.53
N LEU A 6 -8.52 -6.95 -0.20
CA LEU A 6 -9.55 -6.48 0.72
C LEU A 6 -9.56 -4.94 0.76
N TYR A 7 -10.20 -4.32 -0.23
CA TYR A 7 -10.59 -2.91 -0.20
C TYR A 7 -11.74 -2.74 0.79
N ALA A 8 -11.45 -2.45 2.04
CA ALA A 8 -12.48 -2.17 3.03
C ALA A 8 -12.81 -0.67 3.07
N MET A 9 -13.57 -0.18 2.07
CA MET A 9 -14.54 0.89 2.37
C MET A 9 -15.71 0.22 3.08
N ILE A 10 -15.70 0.25 4.42
CA ILE A 10 -16.82 -0.27 5.19
C ILE A 10 -17.91 0.79 5.15
N LYS A 11 -18.97 0.55 4.36
CA LYS A 11 -20.25 1.23 4.54
C LYS A 11 -20.92 0.64 5.78
N ALA A 12 -21.20 1.46 6.79
CA ALA A 12 -22.12 1.05 7.84
C ALA A 12 -23.50 0.81 7.19
N LEU A 13 -24.03 -0.41 7.28
CA LEU A 13 -25.34 -0.75 6.71
C LEU A 13 -26.46 -0.21 7.62
N PRO A 14 -27.38 0.65 7.13
CA PRO A 14 -28.60 0.94 7.85
C PRO A 14 -29.55 -0.25 7.73
N ASN A 15 -29.84 -0.89 8.87
CA ASN A 15 -30.69 -2.07 8.93
C ASN A 15 -32.17 -1.69 8.65
N LYS A 16 -32.75 -2.18 7.55
CA LYS A 16 -34.19 -2.25 7.28
C LYS A 16 -34.46 -3.63 6.65
N LYS A 17 -35.41 -4.46 7.12
CA LYS A 17 -36.85 -4.20 7.22
C LYS A 17 -37.55 -5.05 8.30
N SER A 18 -38.66 -4.48 8.78
CA SER A 18 -39.72 -5.03 9.64
C SER A 18 -40.41 -6.29 9.11
N PHE A 19 -41.00 -7.12 9.98
CA PHE A 19 -42.45 -7.45 9.99
C PHE A 19 -42.87 -8.14 11.33
N PHE A 20 -43.84 -7.52 12.01
CA PHE A 20 -44.75 -7.95 13.09
C PHE A 20 -44.24 -8.43 14.48
N GLY A 21 -44.61 -7.65 15.51
CA GLY A 21 -44.69 -8.10 16.90
C GLY A 21 -44.51 -6.96 17.91
N HIS A 22 -45.62 -6.42 18.43
CA HIS A 22 -45.64 -5.41 19.49
C HIS A 22 -44.86 -5.87 20.74
N LYS A 23 -43.85 -5.11 21.15
CA LYS A 23 -43.57 -4.73 22.55
C LYS A 23 -42.49 -3.65 22.59
N LYS A 24 -42.82 -2.51 23.22
CA LYS A 24 -41.91 -1.40 23.48
C LYS A 24 -40.69 -1.91 24.25
N PHE A 25 -39.54 -1.91 23.59
CA PHE A 25 -38.25 -1.81 24.24
C PHE A 25 -37.62 -0.50 23.78
N HIS A 26 -37.66 0.53 24.64
CA HIS A 26 -36.67 1.60 24.57
C HIS A 26 -35.33 0.97 24.97
N LYS A 27 -34.64 0.35 24.01
CA LYS A 27 -33.19 0.24 24.06
C LYS A 27 -32.71 1.38 23.18
N GLU A 28 -32.29 2.46 23.82
CA GLU A 28 -31.28 3.33 23.23
C GLU A 28 -30.11 2.41 22.87
N LYS A 29 -30.06 1.94 21.63
CA LYS A 29 -28.82 1.43 21.07
C LYS A 29 -27.93 2.65 21.07
N GLU A 30 -27.00 2.72 22.01
CA GLU A 30 -25.82 3.56 21.86
C GLU A 30 -25.26 3.24 20.48
N VAL A 31 -25.49 4.14 19.52
CA VAL A 31 -24.72 4.16 18.31
C VAL A 31 -23.33 4.51 18.81
N LYS A 32 -22.43 3.53 18.85
CA LYS A 32 -21.04 3.81 19.12
C LYS A 32 -20.56 4.63 17.93
N ASN A 33 -20.65 5.95 18.07
CA ASN A 33 -20.23 6.89 17.04
C ASN A 33 -18.79 6.56 16.68
N MET A 34 -18.55 6.21 15.42
CA MET A 34 -17.18 5.99 14.96
C MET A 34 -16.57 7.37 14.77
N ILE A 35 -15.61 7.70 15.63
CA ILE A 35 -15.00 9.02 15.66
C ILE A 35 -13.78 9.05 14.75
N CYS A 36 -13.69 10.10 13.93
CA CYS A 36 -12.55 10.37 13.08
C CYS A 36 -11.33 10.62 13.96
N GLU A 37 -10.32 9.79 13.83
CA GLU A 37 -9.08 9.89 14.62
C GLU A 37 -8.23 11.10 14.23
N LEU A 38 -8.56 11.76 13.10
CA LEU A 38 -7.86 12.97 12.64
C LEU A 38 -8.53 14.28 13.07
N CYS A 39 -9.85 14.32 13.23
CA CYS A 39 -10.56 15.57 13.54
C CYS A 39 -11.55 15.48 14.71
N GLY A 40 -11.71 14.30 15.31
CA GLY A 40 -12.61 14.08 16.46
C GLY A 40 -14.10 14.14 16.15
N LYS A 41 -14.49 14.29 14.88
CA LYS A 41 -15.91 14.32 14.47
C LYS A 41 -16.45 12.93 14.22
N ASP A 42 -17.77 12.77 14.39
CA ASP A 42 -18.49 11.57 13.97
C ASP A 42 -18.30 11.34 12.46
N ILE A 43 -17.91 10.11 12.09
CA ILE A 43 -17.65 9.70 10.71
C ILE A 43 -18.96 9.39 9.95
N GLY A 44 -20.06 9.16 10.66
CA GLY A 44 -21.30 8.67 10.07
C GLY A 44 -21.09 7.29 9.42
N ASP A 45 -21.55 7.13 8.17
CA ASP A 45 -21.63 5.82 7.53
C ASP A 45 -20.39 5.42 6.71
N THR A 46 -19.44 6.32 6.46
CA THR A 46 -18.30 6.07 5.54
C THR A 46 -16.95 6.28 6.21
N ILE A 47 -16.25 5.18 6.48
CA ILE A 47 -14.88 5.20 7.03
C ILE A 47 -13.86 4.99 5.92
N VAL A 48 -12.76 5.75 6.01
CA VAL A 48 -11.53 5.48 5.28
C VAL A 48 -10.45 5.03 6.25
N LEU A 49 -9.83 3.89 5.98
CA LEU A 49 -8.66 3.44 6.71
C LEU A 49 -7.40 3.96 6.01
N LEU A 50 -6.61 4.74 6.73
CA LEU A 50 -5.34 5.28 6.24
C LEU A 50 -4.17 4.52 6.88
N PRO A 51 -3.10 4.25 6.12
CA PRO A 51 -1.87 3.63 6.64
C PRO A 51 -1.01 4.63 7.45
N LEU A 52 -1.61 5.32 8.42
CA LEU A 52 -0.90 6.23 9.31
C LEU A 52 -0.52 5.51 10.59
N LYS A 53 0.69 5.76 11.05
CA LYS A 53 1.26 5.14 12.24
C LYS A 53 0.50 5.56 13.49
N ARG A 54 0.03 4.55 14.23
CA ARG A 54 -0.50 4.68 15.57
C ARG A 54 0.61 4.51 16.61
N THR A 55 0.34 4.93 17.84
CA THR A 55 1.23 4.73 19.00
C THR A 55 1.52 3.26 19.31
N ASN A 56 0.64 2.35 18.95
CA ASN A 56 0.81 0.90 19.11
C ASN A 56 1.54 0.23 17.92
N GLY A 57 2.08 1.01 16.97
CA GLY A 57 2.82 0.50 15.81
C GLY A 57 1.96 0.04 14.63
N ALA A 58 0.63 0.02 14.74
CA ALA A 58 -0.24 -0.30 13.60
C ALA A 58 -0.28 0.86 12.59
N LEU A 59 -0.31 0.54 11.29
CA LEU A 59 -0.56 1.49 10.20
C LEU A 59 -2.05 1.50 9.84
N SER A 60 -2.90 1.94 10.78
CA SER A 60 -4.35 2.00 10.54
C SER A 60 -5.01 3.14 11.34
N THR A 61 -5.39 4.20 10.65
CA THR A 61 -6.11 5.35 11.22
C THR A 61 -7.47 5.47 10.56
N MET A 62 -8.53 5.48 11.37
CA MET A 62 -9.90 5.71 10.94
C MET A 62 -10.11 7.20 10.70
N ALA A 63 -10.34 7.56 9.44
CA ALA A 63 -10.61 8.93 9.04
C ALA A 63 -11.99 9.03 8.38
N CYS A 64 -12.67 10.18 8.58
CA CYS A 64 -13.75 10.56 7.69
C CYS A 64 -13.19 10.89 6.31
N LEU A 65 -14.03 10.80 5.28
CA LEU A 65 -13.60 11.00 3.88
C LEU A 65 -12.86 12.33 3.67
N ASN A 66 -13.39 13.43 4.20
CA ASN A 66 -12.76 14.75 4.07
C ASN A 66 -11.37 14.80 4.71
N CYS A 67 -11.16 14.17 5.86
CA CYS A 67 -9.83 14.10 6.47
C CYS A 67 -8.90 13.18 5.68
N ALA A 68 -9.42 12.08 5.14
CA ALA A 68 -8.65 11.17 4.32
C ALA A 68 -8.14 11.83 3.04
N GLU A 69 -9.02 12.46 2.27
CA GLU A 69 -8.69 13.15 1.02
C GLU A 69 -7.69 14.30 1.21
N ASN A 70 -7.67 14.90 2.40
CA ASN A 70 -6.71 15.94 2.77
C ASN A 70 -5.44 15.42 3.45
N SER A 71 -5.33 14.12 3.68
CA SER A 71 -4.14 13.50 4.27
C SER A 71 -3.05 13.22 3.22
N SER A 72 -1.80 13.06 3.67
CA SER A 72 -0.67 12.63 2.82
C SER A 72 -0.70 11.14 2.48
N ALA A 73 -1.54 10.35 3.16
CA ALA A 73 -1.69 8.91 2.95
C ALA A 73 -2.85 8.57 2.01
N TYR A 74 -3.25 9.54 1.17
CA TYR A 74 -4.33 9.41 0.21
C TYR A 74 -3.89 9.91 -1.16
N CYS A 75 -4.11 9.08 -2.18
CA CYS A 75 -3.83 9.42 -3.56
C CYS A 75 -5.03 10.16 -4.15
N LYS A 76 -4.86 11.47 -4.39
CA LYS A 76 -5.88 12.29 -5.06
C LYS A 76 -6.12 11.89 -6.52
N LYS A 77 -5.07 11.45 -7.23
CA LYS A 77 -5.17 11.01 -8.63
C LYS A 77 -6.11 9.81 -8.78
N HIS A 78 -6.00 8.83 -7.88
CA HIS A 78 -6.77 7.58 -7.96
C HIS A 78 -7.97 7.54 -7.01
N ASN A 79 -8.14 8.56 -6.16
CA ASN A 79 -9.15 8.63 -5.12
C ASN A 79 -9.14 7.40 -4.20
N ARG A 80 -7.94 7.04 -3.70
CA ARG A 80 -7.71 5.84 -2.88
C ARG A 80 -6.71 6.11 -1.76
N PRO A 81 -6.85 5.47 -0.59
CA PRO A 81 -5.79 5.45 0.40
C PRO A 81 -4.54 4.77 -0.17
N HIS A 82 -3.37 5.19 0.30
CA HIS A 82 -2.11 4.52 0.03
C HIS A 82 -2.06 3.14 0.70
N LEU A 83 -1.11 2.31 0.28
CA LEU A 83 -0.61 1.17 1.05
C LEU A 83 0.46 1.66 2.02
N GLY A 84 0.51 1.05 3.20
CA GLY A 84 1.54 1.31 4.21
C GLY A 84 2.69 0.33 4.12
N PHE A 85 3.91 0.83 4.36
CA PHE A 85 5.13 0.03 4.37
C PHE A 85 5.85 0.23 5.72
N MET A 86 6.12 -0.88 6.41
CA MET A 86 6.59 -0.86 7.81
C MET A 86 8.08 -0.53 7.94
N ASP A 87 8.89 -0.94 6.97
CA ASP A 87 10.37 -0.83 7.01
C ASP A 87 10.86 0.62 7.15
N ASP A 88 10.13 1.59 6.60
CA ASP A 88 10.47 3.02 6.68
C ASP A 88 9.28 3.92 7.05
N ASN A 89 8.16 3.32 7.50
CA ASN A 89 6.89 4.01 7.78
C ASN A 89 6.41 4.89 6.61
N SER A 90 6.75 4.53 5.37
CA SER A 90 6.29 5.24 4.17
C SER A 90 4.98 4.68 3.64
N THR A 91 4.40 5.38 2.67
CA THR A 91 3.15 4.99 2.03
C THR A 91 3.23 5.30 0.53
N ALA A 92 2.56 4.51 -0.30
CA ALA A 92 2.44 4.80 -1.73
C ALA A 92 1.13 4.27 -2.30
N CYS A 93 0.66 4.89 -3.38
CA CYS A 93 -0.50 4.40 -4.12
C CYS A 93 -0.13 3.22 -5.01
N ILE A 94 -0.85 2.10 -4.88
CA ILE A 94 -0.65 0.94 -5.75
C ILE A 94 -0.86 1.26 -7.23
N PHE A 95 -1.82 2.13 -7.57
CA PHE A 95 -2.08 2.48 -8.96
C PHE A 95 -0.99 3.38 -9.55
N CYS A 96 -0.44 4.33 -8.78
CA CYS A 96 0.72 5.10 -9.22
C CYS A 96 1.94 4.19 -9.45
N ILE A 97 2.12 3.15 -8.63
CA ILE A 97 3.20 2.16 -8.80
C ILE A 97 3.03 1.45 -10.14
N GLU A 98 1.86 0.86 -10.40
CA GLU A 98 1.65 0.09 -11.64
C GLU A 98 1.68 0.97 -12.90
N GLU A 99 1.19 2.21 -12.82
CA GLU A 99 1.32 3.17 -13.93
C GLU A 99 2.79 3.45 -14.26
N LEU A 100 3.62 3.73 -13.24
CA LEU A 100 5.04 4.01 -13.47
C LEU A 100 5.83 2.75 -13.90
N VAL A 101 5.43 1.57 -13.44
CA VAL A 101 5.99 0.30 -13.96
C VAL A 101 5.68 0.15 -15.45
N ALA A 102 4.44 0.41 -15.87
CA ALA A 102 4.05 0.34 -17.28
C ALA A 102 4.78 1.40 -18.13
N GLU A 103 4.94 2.63 -17.62
CA GLU A 103 5.70 3.69 -18.29
C GLU A 103 7.18 3.31 -18.50
N LYS A 104 7.75 2.50 -17.59
CA LYS A 104 9.15 2.08 -17.58
C LYS A 104 9.39 0.65 -18.07
N GLU A 105 8.38 -0.03 -18.60
CA GLU A 105 8.46 -1.46 -18.98
C GLU A 105 9.61 -1.76 -19.95
N ASN A 106 9.88 -0.86 -20.91
CA ASN A 106 10.98 -1.03 -21.88
C ASN A 106 12.38 -0.93 -21.25
N GLU A 107 12.49 -0.40 -20.03
CA GLU A 107 13.75 -0.23 -19.30
C GLU A 107 14.00 -1.37 -18.30
N GLU A 108 13.07 -2.32 -18.11
CA GLU A 108 13.15 -3.30 -17.02
C GLU A 108 14.41 -4.18 -17.08
N VAL A 109 14.82 -4.60 -18.28
CA VAL A 109 15.99 -5.47 -18.47
C VAL A 109 17.26 -4.68 -18.19
N LEU A 110 17.32 -3.42 -18.68
CA LEU A 110 18.44 -2.53 -18.42
C LEU A 110 18.60 -2.23 -16.93
N ILE A 111 17.50 -1.97 -16.22
CA ILE A 111 17.49 -1.72 -14.78
C ILE A 111 17.92 -2.98 -14.02
N PHE A 112 17.39 -4.14 -14.38
CA PHE A 112 17.77 -5.42 -13.80
C PHE A 112 19.27 -5.67 -13.96
N ASP A 113 19.80 -5.59 -15.18
CA ASP A 113 21.22 -5.83 -15.47
C ASP A 113 22.13 -4.85 -14.73
N LYS A 114 21.75 -3.57 -14.69
CA LYS A 114 22.51 -2.53 -13.98
C LYS A 114 22.61 -2.82 -12.47
N ILE A 115 21.53 -3.25 -11.84
CA ILE A 115 21.53 -3.66 -10.44
C ILE A 115 22.34 -4.95 -10.26
N PHE A 116 22.06 -5.97 -11.08
CA PHE A 116 22.65 -7.30 -10.97
C PHE A 116 24.17 -7.30 -11.17
N LEU A 117 24.70 -6.42 -12.03
CA LEU A 117 26.14 -6.28 -12.24
C LEU A 117 26.83 -5.54 -11.08
N ALA A 118 26.12 -4.67 -10.35
CA ALA A 118 26.71 -3.83 -9.31
C ALA A 118 26.81 -4.49 -7.93
N ILE A 119 25.93 -5.45 -7.62
CA ILE A 119 25.84 -6.12 -6.31
C ILE A 119 26.76 -7.37 -6.21
N PRO A 120 27.20 -7.77 -5.00
CA PRO A 120 28.02 -8.97 -4.79
C PRO A 120 27.24 -10.27 -5.02
N GLN A 121 27.93 -11.41 -5.15
CA GLN A 121 27.33 -12.69 -5.54
C GLN A 121 26.22 -13.16 -4.58
N GLU A 122 26.40 -12.93 -3.28
CA GLU A 122 25.41 -13.27 -2.25
C GLU A 122 24.10 -12.50 -2.46
N GLU A 123 24.19 -11.22 -2.78
CA GLU A 123 23.05 -10.35 -3.08
C GLU A 123 22.39 -10.72 -4.42
N LYS A 124 23.18 -11.13 -5.42
CA LYS A 124 22.65 -11.63 -6.71
C LYS A 124 21.73 -12.82 -6.50
N LYS A 125 22.18 -13.78 -5.69
CA LYS A 125 21.38 -14.97 -5.37
C LYS A 125 20.08 -14.56 -4.65
N ARG A 126 20.16 -13.70 -3.63
CA ARG A 126 18.98 -13.19 -2.91
C ARG A 126 17.99 -12.49 -3.85
N LEU A 127 18.50 -11.67 -4.77
CA LEU A 127 17.68 -10.94 -5.74
C LEU A 127 16.96 -11.90 -6.69
N LEU A 128 17.66 -12.90 -7.23
CA LEU A 128 17.07 -13.91 -8.11
C LEU A 128 16.04 -14.76 -7.37
N ASP A 129 16.38 -15.30 -6.20
CA ASP A 129 15.46 -16.12 -5.41
C ASP A 129 14.15 -15.34 -5.11
N TRP A 130 14.27 -14.07 -4.75
CA TRP A 130 13.12 -13.19 -4.54
C TRP A 130 12.35 -12.91 -5.84
N ALA A 131 13.05 -12.53 -6.92
CA ALA A 131 12.44 -12.15 -8.19
C ALA A 131 11.70 -13.33 -8.82
N THR A 132 12.28 -14.53 -8.82
CA THR A 132 11.64 -15.76 -9.32
C THR A 132 10.38 -16.08 -8.52
N ALA A 133 10.42 -15.93 -7.19
CA ALA A 133 9.26 -16.19 -6.34
C ALA A 133 8.10 -15.23 -6.63
N VAL A 134 8.38 -13.93 -6.74
CA VAL A 134 7.38 -12.89 -7.02
C VAL A 134 6.84 -13.02 -8.45
N ALA A 135 7.73 -13.19 -9.44
CA ALA A 135 7.38 -13.37 -10.84
C ALA A 135 6.42 -14.54 -11.05
N ARG A 136 6.63 -15.65 -10.33
CA ARG A 136 5.71 -16.80 -10.35
C ARG A 136 4.33 -16.46 -9.79
N ILE A 137 4.24 -15.71 -8.71
CA ILE A 137 2.96 -15.31 -8.09
C ILE A 137 2.20 -14.34 -9.00
N LYS A 138 2.92 -13.40 -9.63
CA LYS A 138 2.35 -12.35 -10.47
C LYS A 138 2.18 -12.76 -11.94
N GLN A 139 2.76 -13.89 -12.35
CA GLN A 139 2.81 -14.37 -13.73
C GLN A 139 3.44 -13.35 -14.69
N GLU A 140 4.63 -12.88 -14.32
CA GLU A 140 5.39 -11.85 -15.05
C GLU A 140 6.87 -12.23 -15.18
N ARG A 141 7.69 -11.34 -15.77
CA ARG A 141 9.14 -11.50 -15.83
C ARG A 141 9.79 -11.09 -14.52
N GLU A 142 10.92 -11.73 -14.18
CA GLU A 142 11.75 -11.38 -13.02
C GLU A 142 12.21 -9.91 -13.08
N ALA A 143 12.58 -9.42 -14.26
CA ALA A 143 12.96 -8.03 -14.48
C ALA A 143 11.80 -7.06 -14.17
N THR A 144 10.56 -7.40 -14.55
CA THR A 144 9.36 -6.64 -14.18
C THR A 144 9.16 -6.61 -12.65
N SER A 145 9.35 -7.73 -11.96
CA SER A 145 9.27 -7.78 -10.49
C SER A 145 10.30 -6.85 -9.84
N VAL A 146 11.55 -6.87 -10.32
CA VAL A 146 12.62 -5.99 -9.82
C VAL A 146 12.30 -4.52 -10.13
N LEU A 147 11.86 -4.20 -11.34
CA LEU A 147 11.42 -2.85 -11.70
C LEU A 147 10.33 -2.36 -10.75
N ARG A 148 9.33 -3.19 -10.44
CA ARG A 148 8.26 -2.83 -9.50
C ARG A 148 8.78 -2.55 -8.09
N ALA A 149 9.75 -3.32 -7.59
CA ALA A 149 10.37 -3.04 -6.29
C ALA A 149 11.09 -1.68 -6.28
N VAL A 150 11.85 -1.39 -7.35
CA VAL A 150 12.53 -0.10 -7.52
C VAL A 150 11.50 1.05 -7.58
N VAL A 151 10.48 0.95 -8.42
CA VAL A 151 9.41 1.95 -8.57
C VAL A 151 8.67 2.16 -7.25
N THR A 152 8.34 1.07 -6.55
CA THR A 152 7.68 1.12 -5.24
C THR A 152 8.53 1.94 -4.28
N LYS A 153 9.83 1.66 -4.16
CA LYS A 153 10.71 2.42 -3.26
C LYS A 153 10.87 3.87 -3.71
N ALA A 154 11.02 4.12 -5.01
CA ALA A 154 11.15 5.45 -5.58
C ALA A 154 9.95 6.33 -5.19
N LEU A 155 8.73 5.85 -5.41
CA LEU A 155 7.50 6.59 -5.07
C LEU A 155 7.35 6.79 -3.55
N ARG A 156 7.65 5.75 -2.75
CA ARG A 156 7.61 5.82 -1.28
C ARG A 156 8.53 6.90 -0.72
N LEU A 157 9.72 7.05 -1.30
CA LEU A 157 10.73 8.01 -0.88
C LEU A 157 10.70 9.32 -1.66
N LYS A 158 9.74 9.51 -2.56
CA LYS A 158 9.62 10.68 -3.45
C LYS A 158 10.89 10.96 -4.26
N ARG A 159 11.48 9.89 -4.80
CA ARG A 159 12.66 9.89 -5.67
C ARG A 159 12.31 9.41 -7.06
N THR A 160 13.21 9.66 -7.99
CA THR A 160 13.18 9.07 -9.33
C THR A 160 13.63 7.60 -9.30
N VAL A 161 13.25 6.84 -10.33
CA VAL A 161 13.70 5.44 -10.51
C VAL A 161 15.22 5.41 -10.59
N GLU A 162 15.81 6.36 -11.30
CA GLU A 162 17.25 6.46 -11.54
C GLU A 162 18.03 6.73 -10.25
N GLU A 163 17.53 7.61 -9.37
CA GLU A 163 18.11 7.84 -8.04
C GLU A 163 18.04 6.60 -7.15
N THR A 164 16.94 5.86 -7.19
CA THR A 164 16.79 4.62 -6.42
C THR A 164 17.75 3.54 -6.93
N VAL A 165 17.88 3.37 -8.25
CA VAL A 165 18.88 2.45 -8.84
C VAL A 165 20.30 2.88 -8.47
N ALA A 166 20.61 4.18 -8.54
CA ALA A 166 21.92 4.69 -8.16
C ALA A 166 22.24 4.38 -6.70
N GLN A 167 21.26 4.46 -5.79
CA GLN A 167 21.44 4.09 -4.39
C GLN A 167 21.81 2.60 -4.24
N VAL A 168 21.09 1.69 -4.90
CA VAL A 168 21.41 0.25 -4.89
C VAL A 168 22.84 0.01 -5.36
N VAL A 169 23.25 0.68 -6.45
CA VAL A 169 24.60 0.56 -7.03
C VAL A 169 25.67 1.08 -6.07
N ILE A 170 25.45 2.23 -5.43
CA ILE A 170 26.40 2.82 -4.46
C ILE A 170 26.54 1.92 -3.23
N GLN A 171 25.41 1.43 -2.70
CA GLN A 171 25.38 0.61 -1.50
C GLN A 171 25.79 -0.84 -1.76
N LYS A 172 25.75 -1.28 -3.03
CA LYS A 172 25.94 -2.67 -3.45
C LYS A 172 25.04 -3.65 -2.67
N SER A 173 23.82 -3.22 -2.36
CA SER A 173 22.87 -3.98 -1.54
C SER A 173 21.44 -3.76 -2.06
N ILE A 174 20.68 -4.85 -2.14
CA ILE A 174 19.28 -4.84 -2.57
C ILE A 174 18.31 -4.50 -1.43
N GLU A 175 18.78 -4.37 -0.18
CA GLU A 175 17.96 -3.95 0.97
C GLU A 175 17.28 -2.59 0.74
N SER A 176 17.91 -1.74 -0.07
CA SER A 176 17.33 -0.45 -0.43
C SER A 176 16.07 -0.56 -1.28
N ILE A 177 15.79 -1.69 -1.94
CA ILE A 177 14.60 -1.89 -2.79
C ILE A 177 13.73 -3.07 -2.36
N LEU A 178 14.29 -4.07 -1.68
CA LEU A 178 13.53 -5.19 -1.14
C LEU A 178 13.09 -4.86 0.29
N SER A 179 11.84 -4.41 0.45
CA SER A 179 11.21 -4.36 1.77
C SER A 179 10.77 -5.77 2.18
N GLU A 180 11.04 -6.15 3.44
CA GLU A 180 10.44 -7.34 4.03
C GLU A 180 8.92 -7.19 4.01
N TRP A 181 8.25 -8.05 3.24
CA TRP A 181 6.80 -8.12 3.21
C TRP A 181 6.32 -8.75 4.51
N VAL A 182 5.72 -7.96 5.39
CA VAL A 182 4.88 -8.49 6.45
C VAL A 182 3.45 -8.42 5.95
N PHE A 183 2.88 -9.59 5.63
CA PHE A 183 1.49 -9.78 5.22
C PHE A 183 0.51 -9.32 6.30
#